data_AF-A0A3D5BNK5-F1
#
_entry.id   AF-A0A3D5BNK5-F1
#
_cell.length_a   1.000
_cell.length_b   1.000
_cell.length_c   1.000
_cell.angle_alpha   90.00
_cell.angle_beta   90.00
_cell.angle_gamma   90.00
#
_symmetry.space_group_name_H-M   'P 1'
#
loop_
_entity.id
_entity.type
_entity.pdbx_description
1 polymer ?
#
loop_
_entity_poly.entity_id
_entity_poly.type
_entity_poly.pdbx_seq_one_letter_code
_entity_poly.pdbx_strand_id
1 'polypeptide(L)'
;GMGLVLPESWPCGTSLTVAGVTGDPQRAALLLARHDAATENMEGFGLALAAHRKGIALLEVRTVSNPVGVRDKTRWNFRLALDSLESILPTLTGAAA
;
A
#
# COMPACT_ATOMS: atom_id res chain seq x y z
N GLY A 1 -21.84 -2.54 -1.84
CA GLY A 1 -20.57 -2.52 -1.09
C GLY A 1 -19.90 -3.87 -1.21
N MET A 2 -18.58 -3.95 -1.05
CA MET A 2 -17.81 -5.20 -1.22
C MET A 2 -18.08 -6.27 -0.15
N GLY A 3 -18.93 -6.01 0.85
CA GLY A 3 -19.16 -6.92 1.98
C GLY A 3 -17.97 -7.00 2.94
N LEU A 4 -17.06 -6.03 2.90
CA LEU A 4 -15.87 -5.97 3.73
C LEU A 4 -16.07 -5.00 4.91
N VAL A 5 -15.46 -5.31 6.04
CA VAL A 5 -15.37 -4.47 7.24
C VAL A 5 -13.99 -3.83 7.30
N LEU A 6 -13.94 -2.50 7.28
CA LEU A 6 -12.68 -1.74 7.37
C LEU A 6 -12.52 -1.22 8.81
N PRO A 7 -11.46 -1.61 9.54
CA PRO A 7 -11.19 -1.05 10.86
C PRO A 7 -10.94 0.45 10.77
N GLU A 8 -11.56 1.24 11.66
CA GLU A 8 -11.34 2.70 11.71
C GLU A 8 -9.89 3.08 12.04
N SER A 9 -9.16 2.16 12.68
CA SER A 9 -7.74 2.35 13.02
C SER A 9 -6.79 2.23 11.83
N TRP A 10 -7.25 1.73 10.68
CA TRP A 10 -6.40 1.57 9.51
C TRP A 10 -6.27 2.88 8.74
N PRO A 11 -5.04 3.38 8.51
CA PRO A 11 -4.85 4.62 7.79
C PRO A 11 -5.29 4.47 6.33
N CYS A 12 -6.01 5.45 5.83
CA CYS A 12 -6.35 5.59 4.42
C CYS A 12 -5.59 6.79 3.84
N GLY A 13 -4.97 6.62 2.67
CA GLY A 13 -4.21 7.69 2.04
C GLY A 13 -3.80 7.37 0.62
N THR A 14 -3.19 8.35 -0.04
CA THR A 14 -2.73 8.24 -1.42
C THR A 14 -1.61 7.20 -1.55
N SER A 15 -1.74 6.27 -2.49
CA SER A 15 -0.65 5.36 -2.89
C SER A 15 -0.12 5.74 -4.26
N LEU A 16 1.20 5.91 -4.38
CA LEU A 16 1.86 6.18 -5.65
C LEU A 16 2.27 4.89 -6.34
N THR A 17 2.01 4.81 -7.64
CA THR A 17 2.55 3.75 -8.49
C THR A 17 3.68 4.30 -9.36
N VAL A 18 4.86 3.70 -9.23
CA VAL A 18 6.07 4.11 -9.96
C VAL A 18 6.56 2.99 -10.86
N ALA A 19 7.23 3.35 -11.96
CA ALA A 19 7.86 2.37 -12.85
C ALA A 19 9.15 1.76 -12.27
N GLY A 20 9.70 2.34 -11.20
CA GLY A 20 10.86 1.84 -10.49
C GLY A 20 10.97 2.44 -9.10
N VAL A 21 11.34 1.60 -8.13
CA VAL A 21 11.42 1.97 -6.71
C VAL A 21 12.28 3.22 -6.49
N THR A 22 11.73 4.19 -5.77
CA THR A 22 12.45 5.39 -5.34
C THR A 22 13.47 5.03 -4.26
N GLY A 23 14.74 4.95 -4.65
CA GLY A 23 15.88 4.68 -3.77
C GLY A 23 16.68 5.91 -3.37
N ASP A 24 16.22 7.11 -3.74
CA ASP A 24 16.87 8.40 -3.46
C ASP A 24 16.03 9.25 -2.48
N PRO A 25 16.61 9.83 -1.42
CA PRO A 25 15.86 10.58 -0.43
C PRO A 25 15.26 11.89 -0.96
N GLN A 26 15.96 12.57 -1.88
CA GLN A 26 15.49 13.85 -2.43
C GLN A 26 14.27 13.64 -3.32
N ARG A 27 14.29 12.59 -4.15
CA ARG A 27 13.15 12.15 -4.94
C ARG A 27 11.98 11.74 -4.05
N ALA A 28 12.22 11.00 -2.97
CA ALA A 28 11.16 10.62 -2.03
C ALA A 28 10.49 11.85 -1.41
N ALA A 29 11.28 12.84 -0.96
CA ALA A 29 10.76 14.09 -0.42
C ALA A 29 9.96 14.90 -1.45
N LEU A 30 10.42 14.96 -2.71
CA LEU A 30 9.71 15.60 -3.81
C LEU A 30 8.35 14.95 -4.10
N LEU A 31 8.30 13.61 -4.11
CA LEU A 31 7.06 12.86 -4.35
C LEU A 31 6.08 13.03 -3.19
N LEU A 32 6.56 12.97 -1.95
CA LEU A 32 5.75 13.23 -0.76
C LEU A 32 5.14 14.63 -0.79
N ALA A 33 5.96 15.66 -1.03
CA ALA A 33 5.50 17.05 -1.08
C ALA A 33 4.49 17.31 -2.21
N ARG A 34 4.63 16.63 -3.35
CA ARG A 34 3.75 16.81 -4.52
C ARG A 34 2.40 16.11 -4.39
N HIS A 35 2.38 14.95 -3.73
CA HIS A 35 1.23 14.05 -3.79
C HIS A 35 0.62 13.69 -2.42
N ASP A 36 1.23 14.13 -1.32
CA ASP A 36 0.85 13.75 0.04
C ASP A 36 0.69 12.22 0.18
N ALA A 37 1.70 11.51 -0.36
CA ALA A 37 1.65 10.07 -0.52
C ALA A 37 1.92 9.33 0.80
N ALA A 38 1.02 8.40 1.15
CA ALA A 38 1.20 7.49 2.28
C ALA A 38 2.11 6.31 1.93
N THR A 39 2.08 5.84 0.68
CA THR A 39 2.85 4.66 0.22
C THR A 39 3.33 4.80 -1.23
N GLU A 40 4.35 4.03 -1.60
CA GLU A 40 4.81 3.84 -2.98
C GLU A 40 4.82 2.34 -3.30
N ASN A 41 4.33 1.96 -4.48
CA ASN A 41 4.37 0.59 -5.02
C ASN A 41 4.52 0.62 -6.55
N MET A 42 4.47 -0.53 -7.23
CA MET A 42 4.71 -0.61 -8.69
C MET A 42 3.49 -1.08 -9.51
N GLU A 43 2.38 -1.48 -8.87
CA GLU A 43 1.25 -2.14 -9.55
C GLU A 43 -0.12 -1.49 -9.31
N GLY A 44 -0.31 -0.78 -8.19
CA GLY A 44 -1.60 -0.37 -7.66
C GLY A 44 -2.48 0.40 -8.65
N PHE A 45 -1.93 1.44 -9.28
CA PHE A 45 -2.63 2.24 -10.29
C PHE A 45 -3.02 1.42 -11.52
N GLY A 46 -2.16 0.49 -11.96
CA GLY A 46 -2.45 -0.37 -13.11
C GLY A 46 -3.69 -1.24 -12.84
N LEU A 47 -3.75 -1.83 -11.65
CA LEU A 47 -4.91 -2.62 -11.21
C LEU A 47 -6.16 -1.74 -11.02
N ALA A 48 -6.01 -0.58 -10.37
CA ALA A 48 -7.09 0.38 -10.16
C ALA A 48 -7.70 0.88 -11.46
N LEU A 49 -6.86 1.22 -12.44
CA LEU A 49 -7.30 1.64 -13.77
C LEU A 49 -8.05 0.52 -14.49
N ALA A 50 -7.54 -0.71 -14.45
CA ALA A 50 -8.21 -1.86 -15.07
C ALA A 50 -9.58 -2.14 -14.42
N ALA A 51 -9.66 -2.16 -13.09
CA ALA A 51 -10.89 -2.35 -12.34
C ALA A 51 -11.91 -1.24 -12.64
N HIS A 52 -11.48 0.01 -12.63
CA HIS A 52 -12.31 1.17 -12.98
C HIS A 52 -12.89 1.05 -14.39
N ARG A 53 -12.07 0.69 -15.39
CA ARG A 53 -12.51 0.51 -16.78
C ARG A 53 -13.50 -0.65 -16.97
N LYS A 54 -13.55 -1.60 -16.03
CA LYS A 54 -14.46 -2.74 -16.05
C LYS A 54 -15.64 -2.60 -15.10
N GLY A 55 -15.75 -1.48 -14.37
CA GLY A 55 -16.80 -1.29 -13.36
C GLY A 55 -16.68 -2.26 -12.19
N ILE A 56 -15.48 -2.78 -11.92
CA ILE A 56 -15.22 -3.71 -10.82
C ILE A 56 -14.79 -2.89 -9.60
N ALA A 57 -15.40 -3.15 -8.44
CA ALA A 57 -14.97 -2.58 -7.18
C ALA A 57 -13.58 -3.10 -6.79
N LEU A 58 -12.71 -2.21 -6.33
CA LEU A 58 -11.34 -2.54 -5.91
C LEU A 58 -11.06 -1.94 -4.53
N LEU A 59 -10.40 -2.73 -3.68
CA LEU A 59 -9.74 -2.29 -2.45
C LEU A 59 -8.27 -2.68 -2.56
N GLU A 60 -7.37 -1.72 -2.38
CA GLU A 60 -5.94 -1.99 -2.22
C GLU A 60 -5.58 -1.82 -0.74
N VAL A 61 -4.95 -2.85 -0.16
CA VAL A 61 -4.37 -2.80 1.19
C VAL A 61 -2.90 -3.18 1.06
N ARG A 62 -2.02 -2.41 1.71
CA ARG A 62 -0.58 -2.64 1.72
C ARG A 62 -0.08 -2.63 3.16
N THR A 63 0.83 -3.54 3.46
CA THR A 63 1.67 -3.49 4.66
C THR A 63 3.06 -2.98 4.27
N VAL A 64 3.71 -2.26 5.18
CA VAL A 64 4.94 -1.54 4.86
C VAL A 64 6.15 -2.30 5.39
N SER A 65 7.05 -2.72 4.51
CA SER A 65 8.30 -3.41 4.88
C SER A 65 9.44 -2.45 5.17
N ASN A 66 9.43 -1.24 4.61
CA ASN A 66 10.51 -0.28 4.69
C ASN A 66 10.07 1.14 4.29
N PRO A 67 10.79 2.19 4.73
CA PRO A 67 10.61 3.54 4.21
C PRO A 67 11.09 3.66 2.74
N VAL A 68 10.49 4.59 2.01
CA VAL A 68 10.89 4.98 0.65
C VAL A 68 12.12 5.90 0.71
N GLY A 69 12.96 5.89 -0.32
CA GLY A 69 14.05 6.85 -0.50
C GLY A 69 15.43 6.41 0.00
N VAL A 70 15.57 5.35 0.80
CA VAL A 70 16.89 4.81 1.19
C VAL A 70 16.94 3.32 0.90
N ARG A 71 17.90 2.89 0.08
CA ARG A 71 18.04 1.49 -0.36
C ARG A 71 18.88 0.63 0.59
N ASP A 72 18.76 0.88 1.89
CA ASP A 72 19.39 0.09 2.93
C ASP A 72 18.50 -1.10 3.31
N LYS A 73 18.88 -2.28 2.84
CA LYS A 73 18.12 -3.52 3.05
C LYS A 73 18.10 -3.97 4.52
N THR A 74 19.02 -3.50 5.37
CA THR A 74 19.01 -3.87 6.79
C THR A 74 17.82 -3.29 7.53
N ARG A 75 17.21 -2.22 6.98
CA ARG A 75 15.99 -1.58 7.50
C ARG A 75 14.71 -2.23 7.00
N TRP A 76 14.81 -3.27 6.18
CA TRP A 76 13.66 -3.94 5.60
C TRP A 76 13.20 -5.06 6.52
N ASN A 77 11.92 -5.04 6.87
CA ASN A 77 11.31 -6.08 7.69
C ASN A 77 10.16 -6.73 6.92
N PHE A 78 10.52 -7.58 5.96
CA PHE A 78 9.53 -8.34 5.19
C PHE A 78 8.72 -9.29 6.05
N ARG A 79 9.34 -9.91 7.07
CA ARG A 79 8.62 -10.84 7.94
C ARG A 79 7.47 -10.12 8.64
N LEU A 80 7.72 -8.98 9.27
CA LEU A 80 6.67 -8.17 9.89
C LEU A 80 5.58 -7.75 8.89
N ALA A 81 5.97 -7.30 7.69
CA ALA A 81 5.00 -6.87 6.68
C ALA A 81 4.12 -8.03 6.19
N LEU A 82 4.68 -9.22 5.98
CA LEU A 82 3.94 -10.41 5.57
C LEU A 82 3.04 -10.94 6.69
N ASP A 83 3.53 -10.99 7.93
CA ASP A 83 2.73 -11.42 9.09
C ASP A 83 1.55 -10.47 9.33
N SER A 84 1.76 -9.17 9.11
CA SER A 84 0.67 -8.18 9.15
C SER A 84 -0.30 -8.35 7.98
N LEU A 85 0.17 -8.85 6.83
CA LEU A 85 -0.68 -9.08 5.66
C LEU A 85 -1.58 -10.31 5.84
N GLU A 86 -1.08 -11.36 6.49
CA GLU A 86 -1.84 -12.57 6.80
C GLU A 86 -3.07 -12.26 7.67
N SER A 87 -2.99 -11.28 8.58
CA SER A 87 -4.11 -10.91 9.47
C SER A 87 -5.17 -10.01 8.81
N ILE A 88 -4.90 -9.45 7.63
CA ILE A 88 -5.81 -8.50 6.96
C ILE A 88 -7.09 -9.18 6.49
N LEU A 89 -6.99 -10.35 5.84
CA LEU A 89 -8.17 -10.99 5.24
C LEU A 89 -9.22 -11.40 6.29
N PRO A 90 -8.87 -12.09 7.39
CA PRO A 90 -9.83 -12.39 8.45
C PRO A 90 -10.51 -11.14 8.99
N THR A 91 -9.74 -10.08 9.24
CA THR A 91 -10.23 -8.78 9.71
C THR A 91 -11.24 -8.18 8.74
N LEU A 92 -10.92 -8.15 7.44
CA LEU A 92 -11.78 -7.60 6.40
C LEU A 92 -13.07 -8.39 6.21
N THR A 93 -13.04 -9.71 6.40
CA THR A 93 -14.22 -10.57 6.21
C THR A 93 -15.05 -10.75 7.49
N GLY A 94 -14.64 -10.14 8.61
CA GLY A 94 -15.29 -10.33 9.91
C GLY A 94 -15.16 -11.76 10.45
N ALA A 95 -14.23 -12.55 9.91
CA ALA A 95 -13.86 -13.81 10.50
C ALA A 95 -12.95 -13.47 11.68
N ALA A 96 -13.44 -13.66 12.92
CA ALA A 96 -12.61 -13.48 14.10
C ALA A 96 -11.28 -14.23 13.92
N ALA A 97 -10.17 -13.52 14.10
CA ALA A 97 -8.83 -14.10 14.13
C ALA A 97 -8.66 -15.03 15.35
#